data_AF-A0A2P5ACU4-F1
#
_entry.id   AF-A0A2P5ACU4-F1
#
_cell.length_a   1.000
_cell.length_b   1.000
_cell.length_c   1.000
_cell.angle_alpha   90.00
_cell.angle_beta   90.00
_cell.angle_gamma   90.00
#
_symmetry.space_group_name_H-M   'P 1'
#
loop_
_entity.id
_entity.type
_entity.pdbx_description
1 polymer ?
#
loop_
_entity_poly.entity_id
_entity_poly.type
_entity_poly.pdbx_seq_one_letter_code
_entity_poly.pdbx_strand_id
1 'polypeptide(L)'
;MSTHDADTQAPTNPGPGEQILREYEDVTGDYRSLRQQAVPLSTERSFQRRIFELERKATNNILSEIKTFEDFHTIKLRILRSKSTRDNFHGDWLPTCQSNQDKLQLIIQQLEELLDNIRACPT
;
A
#
# COMPACT_ATOMS: atom_id res chain seq x y z
N MET A 1 -44.02 -1.39 15.42
CA MET A 1 -43.44 -2.71 15.11
C MET A 1 -42.05 -2.47 14.56
N SER A 2 -41.02 -2.68 15.37
CA SER A 2 -39.62 -2.62 14.97
C SER A 2 -39.17 -4.00 14.51
N THR A 3 -38.77 -4.14 13.25
CA THR A 3 -38.00 -5.30 12.80
C THR A 3 -36.52 -4.97 12.97
N HIS A 4 -35.93 -5.52 14.02
CA HIS A 4 -34.48 -5.66 14.14
C HIS A 4 -34.04 -6.67 13.08
N ASP A 5 -33.51 -6.19 11.96
CA ASP A 5 -32.67 -7.02 11.11
C ASP A 5 -31.32 -7.15 11.82
N ALA A 6 -31.06 -8.36 12.30
CA ALA A 6 -29.76 -8.76 12.79
C ALA A 6 -28.80 -8.76 11.59
N ASP A 7 -27.99 -7.71 11.48
CA ASP A 7 -26.79 -7.70 10.65
C ASP A 7 -25.93 -8.89 11.05
N THR A 8 -26.07 -9.99 10.31
CA THR A 8 -25.16 -11.11 10.36
C THR A 8 -23.86 -10.60 9.76
N GLN A 9 -22.96 -10.11 10.61
CA GLN A 9 -21.58 -9.81 10.22
C GLN A 9 -20.96 -11.10 9.69
N ALA A 10 -20.91 -11.23 8.36
CA ALA A 10 -20.08 -12.23 7.71
C ALA A 10 -18.64 -12.05 8.24
N PRO A 11 -17.91 -13.14 8.56
CA PRO A 11 -16.52 -13.03 8.94
C PRO A 11 -15.79 -12.33 7.79
N THR A 12 -15.37 -11.09 8.02
CA THR A 12 -14.50 -10.36 7.10
C THR A 12 -13.19 -11.11 7.07
N ASN A 13 -13.01 -11.94 6.04
CA ASN A 13 -11.69 -12.47 5.73
C ASN A 13 -10.73 -11.28 5.65
N PRO A 14 -9.62 -11.30 6.40
CA PRO A 14 -8.68 -10.20 6.40
C PRO A 14 -8.21 -9.96 4.97
N GLY A 15 -8.20 -8.68 4.57
CA GLY A 15 -7.72 -8.31 3.24
C GLY A 15 -6.24 -8.68 3.08
N PRO A 16 -5.72 -8.75 1.83
CA PRO A 16 -4.34 -9.15 1.56
C PRO A 16 -3.29 -8.34 2.36
N GLY A 17 -3.54 -7.04 2.60
CA GLY A 17 -2.67 -6.21 3.43
C GLY A 17 -2.72 -6.54 4.92
N GLU A 18 -3.90 -6.89 5.45
CA GLU A 18 -4.08 -7.25 6.85
C GLU A 18 -3.45 -8.61 7.17
N GLN A 19 -3.47 -9.54 6.21
CA GLN A 19 -2.76 -10.81 6.33
C GLN A 19 -1.24 -10.65 6.37
N ILE A 20 -0.68 -9.77 5.53
CA ILE A 20 0.76 -9.46 5.55
C ILE A 20 1.17 -8.79 6.86
N LEU A 21 0.35 -7.86 7.38
CA LEU A 21 0.62 -7.19 8.64
C LEU A 21 0.68 -8.18 9.81
N ARG A 22 -0.30 -9.09 9.91
CA ARG A 22 -0.30 -10.13 10.95
C ARG A 22 0.94 -11.02 10.86
N GLU A 23 1.30 -11.46 9.66
CA GLU A 23 2.50 -12.28 9.45
C GLU A 23 3.78 -11.53 9.81
N TYR A 24 3.84 -10.22 9.55
CA TYR A 24 4.96 -9.37 9.96
C TYR A 24 5.06 -9.22 11.48
N GLU A 25 3.93 -8.98 12.15
CA GLU A 25 3.85 -8.88 13.61
C GLU A 25 4.29 -10.19 14.28
N ASP A 26 3.84 -11.34 13.78
CA ASP A 26 4.22 -12.66 14.27
C ASP A 26 5.72 -12.89 14.12
N VAL A 27 6.27 -12.71 12.91
CA VAL A 27 7.69 -12.95 12.63
C VAL A 27 8.61 -12.00 13.42
N THR A 28 8.22 -10.73 13.58
CA THR A 28 8.99 -9.77 14.36
C THR A 28 8.87 -9.99 15.87
N GLY A 29 7.72 -10.46 16.35
CA GLY A 29 7.50 -10.88 17.72
C GLY A 29 8.34 -12.10 18.11
N ASP A 30 8.37 -13.11 17.24
CA ASP A 30 9.21 -14.30 17.38
C ASP A 30 10.69 -13.93 17.35
N TYR A 31 11.11 -13.09 16.40
CA TYR A 31 12.49 -12.63 16.31
C TYR A 31 12.93 -11.87 17.56
N ARG A 32 12.08 -11.00 18.11
CA ARG A 32 12.37 -10.24 19.34
C ARG A 32 12.53 -11.17 20.53
N SER A 33 11.67 -12.17 20.66
CA SER A 33 11.71 -13.17 21.73
C SER A 33 12.95 -14.06 21.63
N LEU A 34 13.32 -14.45 20.41
CA LEU A 34 14.51 -15.23 20.13
C LEU A 34 15.80 -14.44 20.38
N ARG A 35 15.87 -13.15 20.04
CA ARG A 35 17.09 -12.33 20.26
C ARG A 35 17.48 -12.18 21.74
N GLN A 36 16.54 -12.39 22.66
CA GLN A 36 16.82 -12.44 24.11
C GLN A 36 17.54 -13.74 24.53
N GLN A 37 17.63 -14.71 23.61
CA GLN A 37 18.31 -15.99 23.76
C GLN A 37 19.57 -15.97 22.87
N ALA A 38 20.61 -16.72 23.24
CA ALA A 38 21.81 -16.84 22.42
C ALA A 38 21.53 -17.76 21.21
N VAL A 39 20.95 -17.21 20.14
CA VAL A 39 20.52 -17.97 18.96
C VAL A 39 21.64 -18.08 17.91
N PRO A 40 21.74 -19.20 17.18
CA PRO A 40 22.62 -19.31 16.02
C PRO A 40 22.36 -18.23 14.95
N LEU A 41 23.44 -17.72 14.35
CA LEU A 41 23.41 -16.73 13.26
C LEU A 41 22.59 -17.19 12.04
N SER A 42 22.52 -18.49 11.79
CA SER A 42 21.71 -19.05 10.70
C SER A 42 20.22 -18.79 10.90
N THR A 43 19.74 -18.89 12.14
CA THR A 43 18.36 -18.60 12.52
C THR A 43 18.09 -17.10 12.45
N GLU A 44 19.04 -16.26 12.89
CA GLU A 44 18.92 -14.80 12.77
C GLU A 44 18.74 -14.37 11.30
N ARG A 45 19.54 -14.93 10.39
CA ARG A 45 19.44 -14.69 8.96
C ARG A 45 18.11 -15.16 8.36
N SER A 46 17.54 -16.27 8.82
CA SER A 46 16.23 -16.72 8.31
C SER A 46 15.10 -15.78 8.68
N PHE A 47 15.10 -15.22 9.90
CA PHE A 47 14.12 -14.21 10.30
C PHE A 47 14.28 -12.92 9.49
N GLN A 48 15.52 -12.43 9.34
CA GLN A 48 15.79 -11.24 8.53
C GLN A 48 15.32 -11.40 7.08
N ARG A 49 15.56 -12.56 6.46
CA ARG A 49 15.03 -12.87 5.12
C ARG A 49 13.51 -12.86 5.09
N ARG A 50 12.85 -13.45 6.09
CA ARG A 50 11.38 -13.48 6.12
C ARG A 50 10.77 -12.10 6.31
N ILE A 51 11.33 -11.28 7.20
CA ILE A 51 10.93 -9.87 7.41
C ILE A 51 11.05 -9.11 6.09
N PHE A 52 12.18 -9.24 5.41
CA PHE A 52 12.42 -8.59 4.13
C PHE A 52 11.44 -9.03 3.02
N GLU A 53 11.10 -10.32 2.94
CA GLU A 53 10.09 -10.82 2.01
C GLU A 53 8.72 -10.21 2.26
N LEU A 54 8.34 -10.04 3.53
CA LEU A 54 7.05 -9.44 3.92
C LEU A 54 7.01 -7.95 3.60
N GLU A 55 8.07 -7.21 3.87
CA GLU A 55 8.21 -5.80 3.48
C GLU A 55 8.10 -5.65 1.97
N ARG A 56 8.78 -6.51 1.20
CA ARG A 56 8.67 -6.50 -0.27
C ARG A 56 7.24 -6.78 -0.75
N LYS A 57 6.54 -7.74 -0.14
CA LYS A 57 5.13 -8.03 -0.47
C LYS A 57 4.21 -6.85 -0.16
N ALA A 58 4.37 -6.24 1.02
CA ALA A 58 3.62 -5.06 1.44
C ALA A 58 3.81 -3.90 0.44
N THR A 59 5.05 -3.59 0.08
CA THR A 59 5.36 -2.51 -0.86
C THR A 59 4.80 -2.78 -2.25
N ASN A 60 4.84 -4.03 -2.75
CA ASN A 60 4.21 -4.38 -4.03
C ASN A 60 2.68 -4.20 -4.00
N ASN A 61 2.02 -4.59 -2.90
CA ASN A 61 0.58 -4.39 -2.75
C ASN A 61 0.23 -2.90 -2.74
N ILE A 62 0.97 -2.09 -1.97
CA ILE A 62 0.79 -0.64 -1.93
C ILE A 62 0.96 -0.03 -3.33
N LEU A 63 2.00 -0.42 -4.07
CA LEU A 63 2.24 0.08 -5.42
C LEU A 63 1.08 -0.30 -6.38
N SER A 64 0.57 -1.52 -6.29
CA SER A 64 -0.56 -1.98 -7.12
C SER A 64 -1.83 -1.17 -6.86
N GLU A 65 -2.15 -0.91 -5.59
CA GLU A 65 -3.31 -0.11 -5.20
C GLU A 65 -3.17 1.35 -5.64
N ILE A 66 -1.97 1.92 -5.49
CA ILE A 66 -1.69 3.30 -5.91
C ILE A 66 -1.77 3.46 -7.43
N LYS A 67 -1.27 2.49 -8.21
CA LYS A 67 -1.42 2.49 -9.68
C LYS A 67 -2.89 2.40 -10.10
N THR A 68 -3.65 1.56 -9.41
CA THR A 68 -5.11 1.48 -9.61
C THR A 68 -5.78 2.83 -9.33
N PHE A 69 -5.37 3.52 -8.25
CA PHE A 69 -5.86 4.87 -7.94
C PHE A 69 -5.43 5.91 -8.99
N GLU A 70 -4.21 5.84 -9.51
CA GLU A 70 -3.72 6.71 -10.60
C GLU A 70 -4.57 6.55 -11.86
N ASP A 71 -4.93 5.33 -12.23
CA ASP A 71 -5.80 5.08 -13.38
C ASP A 71 -7.16 5.77 -13.21
N PHE A 72 -7.78 5.63 -12.03
CA PHE A 72 -9.02 6.33 -11.71
C PHE A 72 -8.88 7.85 -11.75
N HIS A 73 -7.79 8.39 -11.20
CA HIS A 73 -7.54 9.83 -11.19
C HIS A 73 -7.29 10.38 -12.60
N THR A 74 -6.57 9.62 -13.44
CA THR A 74 -6.34 9.94 -14.86
C THR A 74 -7.65 10.01 -15.65
N ILE A 75 -8.57 9.07 -15.43
CA ILE A 75 -9.91 9.10 -16.05
C ILE A 75 -10.68 10.36 -15.60
N LYS A 76 -10.68 10.67 -14.30
CA LYS A 76 -11.34 11.88 -13.76
C LYS A 76 -10.75 13.16 -14.36
N LEU A 77 -9.43 13.25 -14.45
CA LEU A 77 -8.73 14.39 -15.04
C LEU A 77 -9.11 14.59 -16.51
N ARG A 78 -9.23 13.49 -17.28
CA ARG A 78 -9.70 13.53 -18.67
C ARG A 78 -11.12 14.09 -18.78
N ILE A 79 -12.03 13.65 -17.90
CA ILE A 79 -13.41 14.14 -17.86
C ILE A 79 -13.43 15.64 -17.52
N LEU A 80 -12.68 16.06 -16.50
CA LEU A 80 -12.58 17.47 -16.12
C LEU A 80 -12.06 18.33 -17.27
N ARG A 81 -10.97 17.92 -17.94
CA ARG A 81 -10.44 18.62 -19.11
C ARG A 81 -11.47 18.76 -20.23
N SER A 82 -12.25 17.71 -20.51
CA SER A 82 -13.28 17.74 -21.57
C SER A 82 -14.45 18.69 -21.28
N LYS A 83 -14.70 18.98 -19.99
CA LYS A 83 -15.79 19.86 -19.53
C LYS A 83 -15.29 21.24 -19.08
N SER A 84 -13.97 21.44 -19.04
CA SER A 84 -13.35 22.65 -18.52
C SER A 84 -13.47 23.79 -19.51
N THR A 85 -14.04 24.90 -19.06
CA THR A 85 -14.02 26.18 -19.78
C THR A 85 -13.45 27.26 -18.87
N ARG A 86 -13.08 28.42 -19.43
CA ARG A 86 -12.40 29.50 -18.69
C ARG A 86 -13.13 29.94 -17.41
N ASP A 87 -14.46 29.91 -17.40
CA ASP A 87 -15.29 30.43 -16.29
C ASP A 87 -16.29 29.39 -15.76
N ASN A 88 -15.86 28.14 -15.57
CA ASN A 88 -16.73 27.14 -14.95
C ASN A 88 -16.04 26.38 -13.82
N PHE A 89 -16.87 25.76 -12.97
CA PHE A 89 -16.42 24.95 -11.84
C PHE A 89 -15.34 23.93 -12.23
N HIS A 90 -15.44 23.32 -13.41
CA HIS A 90 -14.44 22.35 -13.88
C HIS A 90 -13.09 23.00 -14.21
N GLY A 91 -13.07 24.22 -14.72
CA GLY A 91 -11.86 25.03 -14.95
C GLY A 91 -11.19 25.46 -13.67
N ASP A 92 -11.94 25.84 -12.64
CA ASP A 92 -11.40 26.22 -11.33
C ASP A 92 -10.71 25.05 -10.62
N TRP A 93 -11.27 23.84 -10.76
CA TRP A 93 -10.73 22.63 -10.13
C TRP A 93 -9.62 21.94 -10.91
N LEU A 94 -9.49 22.22 -12.22
CA LEU A 94 -8.51 21.56 -13.08
C LEU A 94 -7.06 21.73 -12.59
N PRO A 95 -6.58 22.92 -12.17
CA PRO A 95 -5.23 23.09 -11.62
C PRO A 95 -4.98 22.25 -10.37
N THR A 96 -5.96 22.17 -9.46
CA THR A 96 -5.85 21.36 -8.24
C THR A 96 -5.77 19.87 -8.57
N CYS A 97 -6.63 19.39 -9.47
CA CYS A 97 -6.61 18.00 -9.90
C CYS A 97 -5.30 17.63 -10.62
N GLN A 98 -4.74 18.56 -11.41
CA GLN A 98 -3.44 18.40 -12.04
C GLN A 98 -2.31 18.32 -11.01
N SER A 99 -2.26 19.24 -10.05
CA SER A 99 -1.26 19.21 -8.97
C SER A 99 -1.32 17.90 -8.17
N ASN A 100 -2.52 17.36 -7.95
CA ASN A 100 -2.68 16.07 -7.29
C ASN A 100 -2.17 14.90 -8.13
N GLN A 101 -2.33 14.94 -9.47
CA GLN A 101 -1.75 13.94 -10.38
C GLN A 101 -0.22 13.97 -10.30
N ASP A 102 0.38 15.16 -10.33
CA ASP A 102 1.84 15.31 -10.29
C ASP A 102 2.42 14.77 -8.96
N LYS A 103 1.74 15.04 -7.83
CA LYS A 103 2.11 14.49 -6.52
C LYS A 103 1.98 12.96 -6.46
N LEU A 104 0.92 12.42 -7.06
CA LEU A 104 0.69 10.98 -7.10
C LEU A 104 1.80 10.27 -7.89
N GLN A 105 2.20 10.83 -9.03
CA GLN A 105 3.30 10.30 -9.84
C GLN A 105 4.63 10.32 -9.10
N LEU A 106 4.91 11.38 -8.33
CA LEU A 106 6.09 11.43 -7.47
C LEU A 106 6.09 10.31 -6.42
N ILE A 107 4.95 10.03 -5.78
CA ILE A 107 4.82 8.95 -4.79
C ILE A 107 5.07 7.59 -5.46
N ILE A 108 4.50 7.35 -6.64
CA ILE A 108 4.73 6.11 -7.41
C ILE A 108 6.21 5.93 -7.69
N GLN A 109 6.88 6.97 -8.19
CA GLN A 109 8.31 6.93 -8.48
C GLN A 109 9.13 6.60 -7.22
N GLN A 110 8.85 7.25 -6.08
CA GLN A 110 9.55 6.99 -4.82
C GLN A 110 9.36 5.55 -4.32
N LEU A 111 8.17 4.97 -4.52
CA LEU A 111 7.89 3.58 -4.15
C LEU A 111 8.59 2.59 -5.08
N GLU A 112 8.69 2.89 -6.37
CA GLU A 112 9.46 2.09 -7.33
C GLU A 112 10.96 2.11 -7.00
N GLU A 113 11.52 3.29 -6.69
CA GLU A 113 12.92 3.43 -6.23
C GLU A 113 13.18 2.65 -4.94
N LEU A 114 12.24 2.69 -3.98
CA LEU A 114 12.35 1.93 -2.74
C LEU A 114 12.32 0.41 -3.00
N LEU A 115 11.49 -0.06 -3.92
CA LEU A 115 11.46 -1.48 -4.33
C LEU A 115 12.77 -1.91 -5.00
N ASP A 116 13.35 -1.06 -5.83
CA ASP A 116 14.61 -1.37 -6.50
C ASP A 116 15.78 -1.39 -5.52
N ASN A 117 15.80 -0.49 -4.54
CA ASN A 117 16.76 -0.51 -3.43
C ASN A 117 16.62 -1.77 -2.56
N ILE A 118 15.39 -2.18 -2.26
CA ILE A 118 15.10 -3.46 -1.60
C ILE A 118 15.72 -4.59 -2.43
N ARG A 119 15.40 -4.70 -3.73
CA ARG A 119 15.91 -5.76 -4.61
C ARG A 119 17.44 -5.78 -4.75
N ALA A 120 18.10 -4.63 -4.67
CA ALA A 120 19.54 -4.50 -4.76
C ALA A 120 20.28 -4.88 -3.46
N CYS A 121 19.57 -5.05 -2.34
CA CYS A 121 20.17 -5.45 -1.07
C CYS A 121 20.51 -6.95 -1.09
N PRO A 122 21.80 -7.36 -0.96
CA PRO A 122 22.18 -8.77 -1.00
C PRO A 122 21.66 -9.52 0.25
N THR A 123 20.86 -10.57 0.03
CA THR A 123 20.32 -11.51 1.05
C THR A 123 21.28 -12.59 1.51
#